data_AF-A0A512JRN5-F1
#
_entry.id   AF-A0A512JRN5-F1
#
_cell.length_a   1.000
_cell.length_b   1.000
_cell.length_c   1.000
_cell.angle_alpha   90.00
_cell.angle_beta   90.00
_cell.angle_gamma   90.00
#
_symmetry.space_group_name_H-M   'P 1'
#
loop_
_entity.id
_entity.type
_entity.pdbx_description
1 polymer ?
#
loop_
_entity_poly.entity_id
_entity_poly.type
_entity_poly.pdbx_seq_one_letter_code
_entity_poly.pdbx_strand_id
1 'polypeptide(L)'
;MQASAMLFFLASVLEQLDLALEHVSKRDIHNARFGLMLTDNALELIFHQIAKNKASELKAYSYRQENYRHQKALDKALGRNFDEKVKLAKLENHLADPVAQTIKIMHGFRNELYHVGIQHEAILPNLALFYFEVACNFLRTFRISGFYWSSSMVIPERAKKYLNATRFSPAAPEDFENAFTFLACNSGHDADETIAAFADHIESIIEEQDTYIDIIARGVYVGQEKTRDEAIIDCQSWSIAFSDEGKAFLTNNDWSGSVLSAVQFITKNYELKYRSDPIPSWERQVARLRAQKDPHAALMHYHSFVTETADLREWVSESAGQAEAEIDAAIDRMRGK
;
A
#
# COMPACT_ATOMS: atom_id res chain seq x y z
N MET A 1 28.01 -10.88 21.44
CA MET A 1 26.86 -10.96 20.51
C MET A 1 27.12 -12.17 19.63
N GLN A 2 26.46 -13.30 19.87
CA GLN A 2 26.62 -14.47 19.00
C GLN A 2 26.20 -14.05 17.60
N ALA A 3 27.08 -14.22 16.61
CA ALA A 3 26.66 -14.20 15.22
C ALA A 3 25.64 -15.32 15.08
N SER A 4 24.35 -14.97 14.99
CA SER A 4 23.33 -15.95 14.65
C SER A 4 23.74 -16.52 13.30
N ALA A 5 23.98 -17.82 13.26
CA ALA A 5 24.51 -18.47 12.08
C ALA A 5 23.46 -18.37 10.96
N MET A 6 23.92 -17.99 9.75
CA MET A 6 23.07 -17.62 8.61
C MET A 6 21.99 -18.67 8.30
N LEU A 7 22.30 -19.94 8.53
CA LEU A 7 21.35 -21.04 8.37
C LEU A 7 20.12 -20.90 9.29
N PHE A 8 20.32 -20.60 10.57
CA PHE A 8 19.21 -20.41 11.51
C PHE A 8 18.34 -19.22 11.10
N PHE A 9 18.98 -18.10 10.74
CA PHE A 9 18.28 -16.90 10.29
C PHE A 9 17.37 -17.19 9.09
N LEU A 10 17.89 -17.84 8.04
CA LEU A 10 17.10 -18.18 6.86
C LEU A 10 16.01 -19.21 7.17
N ALA A 11 16.28 -20.17 8.04
CA ALA A 11 15.28 -21.14 8.47
C ALA A 11 14.14 -20.49 9.27
N SER A 12 14.43 -19.48 10.09
CA SER A 12 13.40 -18.68 10.79
C SER A 12 12.56 -17.86 9.82
N VAL A 13 13.19 -17.22 8.81
CA VAL A 13 12.45 -16.51 7.76
C VAL A 13 11.56 -17.47 6.97
N LEU A 14 12.07 -18.66 6.65
CA LEU A 14 11.32 -19.68 5.93
C LEU A 14 10.12 -20.22 6.73
N GLU A 15 10.29 -20.49 8.02
CA GLU A 15 9.18 -20.85 8.90
C GLU A 15 8.10 -19.77 8.94
N GLN A 16 8.51 -18.49 9.00
CA GLN A 16 7.57 -17.37 9.04
C GLN A 16 6.78 -17.24 7.73
N LEU A 17 7.41 -17.43 6.57
CA LEU A 17 6.71 -17.43 5.28
C LEU A 17 5.85 -18.68 5.08
N ASP A 18 6.27 -19.85 5.57
CA ASP A 18 5.43 -21.04 5.58
C ASP A 18 4.14 -20.82 6.39
N LEU A 19 4.26 -20.17 7.55
CA LEU A 19 3.09 -19.78 8.34
C LEU A 19 2.25 -18.72 7.62
N ALA A 20 2.89 -17.73 6.98
CA ALA A 20 2.19 -16.73 6.19
C ALA A 20 1.38 -17.37 5.06
N LEU A 21 1.93 -18.38 4.37
CA LEU A 21 1.25 -19.14 3.32
C LEU A 21 -0.06 -19.74 3.85
N GLU A 22 -0.03 -20.44 4.99
CA GLU A 22 -1.23 -21.02 5.59
C GLU A 22 -2.35 -20.01 5.88
N HIS A 23 -1.98 -18.76 6.17
CA HIS A 23 -2.93 -17.69 6.39
C HIS A 23 -3.44 -17.10 5.07
N VAL A 24 -2.56 -16.71 4.15
CA VAL A 24 -2.99 -16.09 2.88
C VAL A 24 -3.83 -17.05 2.02
N SER A 25 -3.57 -18.36 2.08
CA SER A 25 -4.35 -19.37 1.35
C SER A 25 -5.80 -19.52 1.81
N LYS A 26 -6.18 -19.02 2.99
CA LYS A 26 -7.58 -19.07 3.47
C LYS A 26 -8.48 -18.03 2.81
N ARG A 27 -7.89 -17.01 2.18
CA ARG A 27 -8.59 -15.96 1.43
C ARG A 27 -9.66 -15.17 2.20
N ASP A 28 -9.64 -15.19 3.53
CA ASP A 28 -10.45 -14.29 4.37
C ASP A 28 -9.65 -13.09 4.88
N ILE A 29 -10.36 -12.01 5.23
CA ILE A 29 -9.78 -10.71 5.60
C ILE A 29 -8.82 -10.83 6.78
N HIS A 30 -9.18 -11.57 7.84
CA HIS A 30 -8.36 -11.64 9.04
C HIS A 30 -7.08 -12.43 8.79
N ASN A 31 -7.18 -13.58 8.12
CA ASN A 31 -5.98 -14.34 7.76
C ASN A 31 -5.13 -13.59 6.73
N ALA A 32 -5.71 -12.84 5.81
CA ALA A 32 -4.97 -11.98 4.89
C ALA A 32 -4.15 -10.89 5.64
N ARG A 33 -4.73 -10.23 6.66
CA ARG A 33 -3.98 -9.29 7.53
C ARG A 33 -2.79 -9.96 8.22
N PHE A 34 -3.01 -11.14 8.81
CA PHE A 34 -1.94 -11.89 9.47
C PHE A 34 -0.85 -12.31 8.49
N GLY A 35 -1.22 -12.86 7.34
CA GLY A 35 -0.29 -13.26 6.29
C GLY A 35 0.54 -12.09 5.77
N LEU A 36 -0.10 -10.94 5.57
CA LEU A 36 0.58 -9.70 5.16
C LEU A 36 1.58 -9.22 6.21
N MET A 37 1.19 -9.21 7.49
CA MET A 37 2.10 -8.85 8.59
C MET A 37 3.32 -9.79 8.67
N LEU A 38 3.11 -11.10 8.54
CA LEU A 38 4.19 -12.09 8.58
C LEU A 38 5.11 -11.94 7.35
N THR A 39 4.55 -11.71 6.17
CA THR A 39 5.33 -11.47 4.94
C THR A 39 6.18 -10.22 5.06
N ASP A 40 5.60 -9.13 5.56
CA ASP A 40 6.27 -7.84 5.73
C ASP A 40 7.44 -7.92 6.72
N ASN A 41 7.22 -8.56 7.88
CA ASN A 41 8.28 -8.75 8.87
C ASN A 41 9.41 -9.65 8.34
N ALA A 42 9.10 -10.67 7.52
CA ALA A 42 10.12 -11.51 6.89
C ALA A 42 11.01 -10.69 5.94
N LEU A 43 10.41 -9.82 5.12
CA LEU A 43 11.14 -8.90 4.25
C LEU A 43 11.97 -7.89 5.04
N GLU A 44 11.42 -7.32 6.13
CA GLU A 44 12.17 -6.41 6.99
C GLU A 44 13.44 -7.05 7.54
N LEU A 45 13.34 -8.28 8.05
CA LEU A 45 14.48 -9.05 8.55
C LEU A 45 15.54 -9.25 7.48
N ILE A 46 15.13 -9.58 6.25
CA ILE A 46 16.05 -9.80 5.13
C ILE A 46 16.73 -8.51 4.70
N PHE A 47 16.00 -7.41 4.55
CA PHE A 47 16.62 -6.13 4.20
C PHE A 47 17.57 -5.63 5.28
N HIS A 48 17.23 -5.86 6.56
CA HIS A 48 18.15 -5.56 7.64
C HIS A 48 19.40 -6.45 7.58
N GLN A 49 19.26 -7.73 7.23
CA GLN A 49 20.40 -8.63 7.05
C GLN A 49 21.28 -8.21 5.86
N ILE A 50 20.71 -7.71 4.75
CA ILE A 50 21.47 -7.11 3.63
C ILE A 50 22.33 -5.95 4.14
N ALA A 51 21.76 -5.04 4.92
CA ALA A 51 22.49 -3.92 5.50
C ALA A 51 23.63 -4.41 6.42
N LYS A 52 23.37 -5.40 7.28
CA LYS A 52 24.39 -5.97 8.18
C LYS A 52 25.51 -6.68 7.43
N ASN A 53 25.19 -7.42 6.37
CA ASN A 53 26.17 -8.10 5.54
C ASN A 53 27.08 -7.08 4.86
N LYS A 54 26.50 -6.03 4.26
CA LYS A 54 27.27 -4.95 3.64
C LYS A 54 28.17 -4.24 4.66
N ALA A 55 27.64 -3.86 5.82
CA ALA A 55 28.44 -3.22 6.86
C ALA A 55 29.60 -4.09 7.33
N SER A 56 29.36 -5.41 7.47
CA SER A 56 30.39 -6.38 7.84
C SER A 56 31.46 -6.53 6.75
N GLU A 57 31.04 -6.55 5.48
CA GLU A 57 31.95 -6.58 4.32
C GLU A 57 32.86 -5.34 4.28
N LEU A 58 32.30 -4.14 4.43
CA LEU A 58 33.07 -2.89 4.43
C LEU A 58 34.05 -2.84 5.61
N LYS A 59 33.65 -3.36 6.77
CA LYS A 59 34.53 -3.45 7.95
C LYS A 59 35.67 -4.45 7.76
N ALA A 60 35.41 -5.56 7.07
CA ALA A 60 36.43 -6.57 6.77
C ALA A 60 37.43 -6.11 5.71
N TYR A 61 37.03 -5.18 4.82
CA TYR A 61 37.81 -4.74 3.68
C TYR A 61 37.89 -3.20 3.60
N SER A 62 38.87 -2.60 4.28
CA SER A 62 39.06 -1.14 4.37
C SER A 62 39.10 -0.44 2.99
N TYR A 63 39.71 -1.06 1.98
CA TYR A 63 39.76 -0.51 0.61
C TYR A 63 38.39 -0.38 -0.06
N ARG A 64 37.39 -1.20 0.33
CA ARG A 64 36.01 -1.09 -0.15
C ARG A 64 35.27 0.03 0.55
N GLN A 65 35.58 0.25 1.83
CA GLN A 65 34.99 1.32 2.63
C GLN A 65 35.33 2.72 2.08
N GLU A 66 36.59 2.93 1.68
CA GLU A 66 37.05 4.22 1.13
C GLU A 66 36.29 4.64 -0.15
N ASN A 67 35.83 3.67 -0.92
CA ASN A 67 35.16 3.90 -2.21
C ASN A 67 33.62 3.73 -2.14
N TYR A 68 33.07 3.47 -0.95
CA TYR A 68 31.65 3.17 -0.81
C TYR A 68 30.80 4.45 -0.84
N ARG A 69 30.09 4.66 -1.95
CA ARG A 69 29.32 5.89 -2.21
C ARG A 69 28.02 6.00 -1.40
N HIS A 70 27.53 4.91 -0.82
CA HIS A 70 26.20 4.83 -0.20
C HIS A 70 26.25 4.74 1.34
N GLN A 71 27.33 5.20 1.98
CA GLN A 71 27.50 5.10 3.44
C GLN A 71 26.31 5.68 4.23
N LYS A 72 25.84 6.88 3.87
CA LYS A 72 24.68 7.50 4.53
C LYS A 72 23.40 6.66 4.43
N ALA A 73 23.18 5.99 3.29
CA ALA A 73 22.01 5.13 3.10
C ALA A 73 22.16 3.84 3.94
N LEU A 74 23.37 3.29 4.01
CA LEU A 74 23.68 2.13 4.84
C LEU A 74 23.45 2.42 6.33
N ASP A 75 23.95 3.55 6.83
CA ASP A 75 23.80 3.93 8.24
C ASP A 75 22.33 4.07 8.64
N LYS A 76 21.50 4.62 7.74
CA LYS A 76 20.05 4.74 7.94
C LYS A 76 19.34 3.38 7.89
N ALA A 77 19.70 2.51 6.95
CA ALA A 77 19.12 1.18 6.79
C ALA A 77 19.45 0.23 7.97
N LEU A 78 20.59 0.45 8.64
CA LEU A 78 20.91 -0.24 9.90
C LEU A 78 20.01 0.18 11.07
N GLY A 79 19.29 1.30 10.93
CA GLY A 79 18.27 1.75 11.87
C GLY A 79 16.95 1.00 11.75
N ARG A 80 15.89 1.59 12.34
CA ARG A 80 14.55 0.99 12.39
C ARG A 80 13.69 1.26 11.14
N ASN A 81 14.04 2.26 10.32
CA ASN A 81 13.19 2.69 9.21
C ASN A 81 13.18 1.65 8.07
N PHE A 82 11.99 1.14 7.71
CA PHE A 82 11.81 0.15 6.64
C PHE A 82 12.11 0.72 5.25
N ASP A 83 11.66 1.93 4.93
CA ASP A 83 11.87 2.57 3.62
C ASP A 83 13.36 2.78 3.31
N GLU A 84 14.16 3.13 4.32
CA GLU A 84 15.61 3.29 4.16
C GLU A 84 16.29 1.93 3.90
N LYS A 85 15.77 0.83 4.47
CA LYS A 85 16.23 -0.53 4.19
C LYS A 85 15.93 -0.95 2.74
N VAL A 86 14.70 -0.71 2.26
CA VAL A 86 14.32 -0.96 0.85
C VAL A 86 15.17 -0.11 -0.11
N LYS A 87 15.39 1.16 0.24
CA LYS A 87 16.22 2.09 -0.56
C LYS A 87 17.66 1.58 -0.68
N LEU A 88 18.25 1.10 0.40
CA LEU A 88 19.58 0.49 0.35
C LEU A 88 19.58 -0.75 -0.55
N ALA A 89 18.61 -1.66 -0.40
CA ALA A 89 18.54 -2.87 -1.21
C ALA A 89 18.46 -2.57 -2.72
N LYS A 90 17.73 -1.52 -3.11
CA LYS A 90 17.72 -1.01 -4.49
C LYS A 90 19.08 -0.46 -4.92
N LEU A 91 19.73 0.38 -4.11
CA LEU A 91 21.05 0.95 -4.42
C LEU A 91 22.13 -0.14 -4.60
N GLU A 92 22.01 -1.23 -3.84
CA GLU A 92 22.90 -2.38 -3.91
C GLU A 92 22.52 -3.41 -5.00
N ASN A 93 21.58 -3.07 -5.88
CA ASN A 93 21.08 -3.91 -6.98
C ASN A 93 20.51 -5.27 -6.52
N HIS A 94 20.01 -5.36 -5.28
CA HIS A 94 19.27 -6.52 -4.82
C HIS A 94 17.80 -6.49 -5.24
N LEU A 95 17.27 -5.32 -5.58
CA LEU A 95 15.85 -5.12 -5.80
C LEU A 95 15.59 -4.30 -7.06
N ALA A 96 14.75 -4.83 -7.96
CA ALA A 96 14.29 -4.10 -9.13
C ALA A 96 13.27 -3.01 -8.75
N ASP A 97 13.17 -1.98 -9.57
CA ASP A 97 12.33 -0.80 -9.31
C ASP A 97 10.84 -1.11 -9.07
N PRO A 98 10.16 -1.90 -9.94
CA PRO A 98 8.75 -2.24 -9.72
C PRO A 98 8.53 -3.01 -8.41
N VAL A 99 9.43 -3.92 -8.07
CA VAL A 99 9.36 -4.71 -6.83
C VAL A 99 9.56 -3.81 -5.61
N ALA A 100 10.51 -2.88 -5.67
CA ALA A 100 10.74 -1.92 -4.59
C ALA A 100 9.52 -1.02 -4.33
N GLN A 101 8.84 -0.60 -5.39
CA GLN A 101 7.60 0.19 -5.28
C GLN A 101 6.46 -0.65 -4.69
N THR A 102 6.26 -1.88 -5.17
CA THR A 102 5.28 -2.81 -4.60
C THR A 102 5.52 -3.03 -3.10
N ILE A 103 6.75 -3.36 -2.69
CA ILE A 103 7.06 -3.60 -1.28
C ILE A 103 6.74 -2.37 -0.41
N LYS A 104 7.04 -1.15 -0.88
CA LYS A 104 6.71 0.08 -0.15
C LYS A 104 5.22 0.31 -0.03
N ILE A 105 4.48 0.14 -1.13
CA ILE A 105 3.01 0.25 -1.13
C ILE A 105 2.41 -0.76 -0.16
N MET A 106 2.87 -2.02 -0.19
CA MET A 106 2.38 -3.08 0.69
C MET A 106 2.73 -2.83 2.17
N HIS A 107 3.89 -2.26 2.46
CA HIS A 107 4.24 -1.82 3.81
C HIS A 107 3.35 -0.66 4.28
N GLY A 108 2.97 0.26 3.38
CA GLY A 108 1.95 1.28 3.63
C GLY A 108 0.60 0.68 4.01
N PHE A 109 0.07 -0.22 3.16
CA PHE A 109 -1.18 -0.94 3.43
C PHE A 109 -1.15 -1.67 4.78
N ARG A 110 -0.03 -2.32 5.12
CA ARG A 110 0.15 -2.95 6.44
C ARG A 110 -0.15 -1.96 7.55
N ASN A 111 0.42 -0.75 7.49
CA ASN A 111 0.27 0.26 8.54
C ASN A 111 -1.14 0.87 8.55
N GLU A 112 -1.76 1.09 7.39
CA GLU A 112 -3.11 1.64 7.28
C GLU A 112 -4.18 0.65 7.78
N LEU A 113 -4.02 -0.64 7.55
CA LEU A 113 -4.91 -1.68 8.07
C LEU A 113 -4.97 -1.70 9.61
N TYR A 114 -3.95 -1.17 10.31
CA TYR A 114 -3.98 -0.99 11.76
C TYR A 114 -4.70 0.27 12.22
N HIS A 115 -4.96 1.24 11.32
CA HIS A 115 -5.47 2.56 11.68
C HIS A 115 -6.84 2.91 11.07
N VAL A 116 -7.20 2.39 9.89
CA VAL A 116 -8.39 2.83 9.11
C VAL A 116 -9.16 1.61 8.55
N GLY A 117 -9.18 0.50 9.29
CA GLY A 117 -9.40 -0.88 8.83
C GLY A 117 -10.67 -1.30 8.05
N ILE A 118 -11.37 -0.40 7.35
CA ILE A 118 -12.58 -0.69 6.57
C ILE A 118 -12.38 -0.50 5.05
N GLN A 119 -11.50 0.41 4.59
CA GLN A 119 -11.46 0.82 3.17
C GLN A 119 -10.79 -0.16 2.18
N HIS A 120 -10.14 -1.23 2.64
CA HIS A 120 -9.40 -2.16 1.76
C HIS A 120 -9.78 -3.63 1.94
N GLU A 121 -10.84 -3.91 2.70
CA GLU A 121 -11.20 -5.29 3.04
C GLU A 121 -11.49 -6.15 1.81
N ALA A 122 -12.15 -5.57 0.79
CA ALA A 122 -12.54 -6.27 -0.43
C ALA A 122 -11.34 -6.80 -1.24
N ILE A 123 -10.22 -6.07 -1.26
CA ILE A 123 -9.04 -6.42 -2.08
C ILE A 123 -7.94 -7.13 -1.28
N LEU A 124 -8.06 -7.13 0.05
CA LEU A 124 -6.99 -7.57 0.94
C LEU A 124 -6.54 -9.02 0.72
N PRO A 125 -7.44 -10.00 0.50
CA PRO A 125 -7.02 -11.38 0.22
C PRO A 125 -6.11 -11.49 -1.01
N ASN A 126 -6.47 -10.82 -2.11
CA ASN A 126 -5.68 -10.84 -3.35
C ASN A 126 -4.37 -10.06 -3.20
N LEU A 127 -4.40 -8.91 -2.51
CA LEU A 127 -3.19 -8.18 -2.14
C LEU A 127 -2.20 -9.03 -1.32
N ALA A 128 -2.70 -9.76 -0.33
CA ALA A 128 -1.86 -10.57 0.54
C ALA A 128 -1.19 -11.71 -0.24
N LEU A 129 -1.93 -12.37 -1.14
CA LEU A 129 -1.37 -13.39 -2.04
C LEU A 129 -0.32 -12.82 -2.99
N PHE A 130 -0.62 -11.69 -3.64
CA PHE A 130 0.32 -11.01 -4.52
C PHE A 130 1.60 -10.63 -3.78
N TYR A 131 1.49 -9.99 -2.61
CA TYR A 131 2.65 -9.58 -1.84
C TYR A 131 3.48 -10.76 -1.35
N PHE A 132 2.83 -11.84 -0.92
CA PHE A 132 3.49 -13.08 -0.54
C PHE A 132 4.31 -13.66 -1.69
N GLU A 133 3.73 -13.76 -2.88
CA GLU A 133 4.43 -14.25 -4.07
C GLU A 133 5.62 -13.35 -4.43
N VAL A 134 5.44 -12.02 -4.41
CA VAL A 134 6.49 -11.04 -4.66
C VAL A 134 7.64 -11.19 -3.65
N ALA A 135 7.33 -11.37 -2.37
CA ALA A 135 8.33 -11.59 -1.33
C ALA A 135 9.12 -12.88 -1.59
N CYS A 136 8.45 -13.99 -1.89
CA CYS A 136 9.10 -15.26 -2.18
C CYS A 136 9.97 -15.18 -3.45
N ASN A 137 9.47 -14.52 -4.50
CA ASN A 137 10.20 -14.30 -5.75
C ASN A 137 11.44 -13.41 -5.57
N PHE A 138 11.41 -12.45 -4.65
CA PHE A 138 12.60 -11.72 -4.24
C PHE A 138 13.57 -12.62 -3.46
N LEU A 139 13.08 -13.36 -2.46
CA LEU A 139 13.92 -14.14 -1.57
C LEU A 139 14.62 -15.33 -2.22
N ARG A 140 14.04 -15.95 -3.26
CA ARG A 140 14.76 -16.96 -4.05
C ARG A 140 16.01 -16.41 -4.75
N THR A 141 16.06 -15.09 -5.02
CA THR A 141 17.24 -14.43 -5.63
C THR A 141 18.23 -13.91 -4.60
N PHE A 142 17.92 -14.04 -3.31
CA PHE A 142 18.76 -13.55 -2.22
C PHE A 142 20.08 -14.32 -2.16
N ARG A 143 21.19 -13.61 -2.36
CA ARG A 143 22.53 -14.20 -2.30
C ARG A 143 23.00 -14.36 -0.86
N ILE A 144 23.17 -15.61 -0.45
CA ILE A 144 23.64 -15.95 0.89
C ILE A 144 25.15 -15.67 1.00
N SER A 145 25.52 -14.63 1.74
CA SER A 145 26.92 -14.30 2.01
C SER A 145 27.44 -15.09 3.22
N GLY A 146 28.06 -16.23 2.95
CA GLY A 146 28.61 -17.12 3.98
C GLY A 146 27.55 -18.00 4.63
N PHE A 147 27.74 -19.32 4.54
CA PHE A 147 26.80 -20.31 5.03
C PHE A 147 27.44 -21.09 6.18
N TYR A 148 27.04 -20.74 7.40
CA TYR A 148 27.59 -21.30 8.63
C TYR A 148 26.48 -21.91 9.48
N TRP A 149 26.81 -22.95 10.23
CA TRP A 149 25.94 -23.61 11.19
C TRP A 149 26.77 -24.14 12.38
N SER A 150 26.10 -24.43 13.50
CA SER A 150 26.72 -25.05 14.68
C SER A 150 25.98 -26.32 15.07
N SER A 151 26.68 -27.29 15.66
CA SER A 151 26.09 -28.57 16.09
C SER A 151 25.02 -28.44 17.18
N SER A 152 25.00 -27.32 17.91
CA SER A 152 23.98 -26.97 18.89
C SER A 152 22.77 -26.23 18.32
N MET A 153 22.76 -25.92 17.01
CA MET A 153 21.68 -25.17 16.38
C MET A 153 20.42 -26.02 16.27
N VAL A 154 19.29 -25.46 16.71
CA VAL A 154 17.97 -26.07 16.54
C VAL A 154 17.28 -25.41 15.36
N ILE A 155 17.00 -26.20 14.32
CA ILE A 155 16.24 -25.75 13.14
C ILE A 155 14.76 -25.71 13.51
N PRO A 156 14.04 -24.62 13.18
CA PRO A 156 12.60 -24.56 13.40
C PRO A 156 11.84 -25.68 12.71
N GLU A 157 10.85 -26.27 13.39
CA GLU A 157 10.18 -27.49 12.92
C GLU A 157 9.52 -27.33 11.55
N ARG A 158 8.84 -26.19 11.32
CA ARG A 158 8.18 -25.91 10.04
C ARG A 158 9.15 -25.84 8.87
N ALA A 159 10.35 -25.32 9.10
CA ALA A 159 11.36 -25.15 8.07
C ALA A 159 11.95 -26.50 7.62
N LYS A 160 12.00 -27.51 8.50
CA LYS A 160 12.67 -28.80 8.21
C LYS A 160 12.14 -29.52 6.98
N LYS A 161 10.85 -29.39 6.65
CA LYS A 161 10.23 -30.04 5.48
C LYS A 161 10.78 -29.53 4.14
N TYR A 162 11.49 -28.41 4.16
CA TYR A 162 12.10 -27.78 2.98
C TYR A 162 13.60 -28.03 2.86
N LEU A 163 14.24 -28.62 3.86
CA LEU A 163 15.69 -28.73 3.94
C LEU A 163 16.15 -30.17 3.70
N ASN A 164 17.13 -30.35 2.82
CA ASN A 164 17.69 -31.66 2.52
C ASN A 164 18.86 -31.95 3.46
N ALA A 165 18.52 -32.26 4.72
CA ALA A 165 19.50 -32.58 5.73
C ALA A 165 20.32 -33.84 5.35
N THR A 166 21.65 -33.71 5.43
CA THR A 166 22.59 -34.81 5.26
C THR A 166 23.26 -35.14 6.59
N ARG A 167 24.04 -36.22 6.63
CA ARG A 167 24.86 -36.57 7.80
C ARG A 167 25.82 -35.45 8.24
N PHE A 168 26.22 -34.58 7.31
CA PHE A 168 27.28 -33.58 7.53
C PHE A 168 26.79 -32.13 7.49
N SER A 169 25.55 -31.87 7.08
CA SER A 169 24.98 -30.52 7.05
C SER A 169 23.46 -30.57 7.20
N PRO A 170 22.86 -29.72 8.03
CA PRO A 170 21.41 -29.69 8.21
C PRO A 170 20.65 -29.08 7.02
N ALA A 171 21.33 -28.34 6.14
CA ALA A 171 20.78 -27.81 4.88
C ALA A 171 21.89 -27.43 3.90
N ALA A 172 21.53 -27.16 2.65
CA ALA A 172 22.36 -26.52 1.65
C ALA A 172 21.80 -25.14 1.26
N PRO A 173 22.60 -24.19 0.75
CA PRO A 173 22.11 -22.91 0.25
C PRO A 173 20.95 -23.03 -0.75
N GLU A 174 21.03 -24.03 -1.64
CA GLU A 174 20.03 -24.29 -2.69
C GLU A 174 18.68 -24.73 -2.12
N ASP A 175 18.65 -25.29 -0.90
CA ASP A 175 17.39 -25.66 -0.24
C ASP A 175 16.51 -24.43 -0.02
N PHE A 176 17.09 -23.27 0.29
CA PHE A 176 16.32 -22.04 0.52
C PHE A 176 15.76 -21.46 -0.78
N GLU A 177 16.54 -21.47 -1.86
CA GLU A 177 16.05 -21.07 -3.19
C GLU A 177 14.88 -21.95 -3.64
N ASN A 178 15.02 -23.27 -3.47
CA ASN A 178 13.98 -24.24 -3.78
C ASN A 178 12.74 -24.04 -2.90
N ALA A 179 12.93 -23.78 -1.60
CA ALA A 179 11.85 -23.54 -0.65
C ALA A 179 11.04 -22.29 -1.00
N PHE A 180 11.70 -21.15 -1.27
CA PHE A 180 11.01 -19.92 -1.66
C PHE A 180 10.32 -20.07 -3.03
N THR A 181 10.92 -20.82 -3.96
CA THR A 181 10.27 -21.14 -5.23
C THR A 181 9.01 -21.98 -5.01
N PHE A 182 9.08 -23.02 -4.17
CA PHE A 182 7.93 -23.83 -3.81
C PHE A 182 6.84 -22.98 -3.15
N LEU A 183 7.17 -22.14 -2.17
CA LEU A 183 6.21 -21.26 -1.51
C LEU A 183 5.53 -20.31 -2.49
N ALA A 184 6.28 -19.69 -3.41
CA ALA A 184 5.72 -18.83 -4.46
C ALA A 184 4.71 -19.59 -5.32
N CYS A 185 5.09 -20.77 -5.84
CA CYS A 185 4.21 -21.61 -6.66
C CYS A 185 2.97 -22.09 -5.91
N ASN A 186 3.09 -22.37 -4.62
CA ASN A 186 2.00 -22.88 -3.79
C ASN A 186 1.12 -21.78 -3.19
N SER A 187 1.45 -20.49 -3.40
CA SER A 187 0.61 -19.38 -2.96
C SER A 187 -0.79 -19.42 -3.58
N GLY A 188 -0.89 -19.89 -4.83
CA GLY A 188 -2.13 -19.83 -5.60
C GLY A 188 -2.51 -18.39 -5.96
N HIS A 189 -1.52 -17.48 -6.02
CA HIS A 189 -1.72 -16.14 -6.56
C HIS A 189 -2.01 -16.22 -8.06
N ASP A 190 -3.07 -15.53 -8.49
CA ASP A 190 -3.41 -15.31 -9.88
C ASP A 190 -3.38 -13.80 -10.15
N ALA A 191 -2.52 -13.40 -11.09
CA ALA A 191 -2.36 -11.99 -11.45
C ALA A 191 -3.64 -11.40 -12.05
N ASP A 192 -4.40 -12.16 -12.84
CA ASP A 192 -5.65 -11.68 -13.43
C ASP A 192 -6.73 -11.51 -12.33
N GLU A 193 -6.79 -12.40 -11.32
CA GLU A 193 -7.69 -12.24 -10.16
C GLU A 193 -7.33 -10.98 -9.35
N THR A 194 -6.04 -10.72 -9.11
CA THR A 194 -5.57 -9.53 -8.39
C THR A 194 -5.91 -8.24 -9.15
N ILE A 195 -5.68 -8.21 -10.46
CA ILE A 195 -6.00 -7.05 -11.32
C ILE A 195 -7.51 -6.80 -11.34
N ALA A 196 -8.31 -7.87 -11.47
CA ALA A 196 -9.76 -7.78 -11.43
C ALA A 196 -10.23 -7.18 -10.09
N ALA A 197 -9.71 -7.67 -8.96
CA ALA A 197 -10.10 -7.16 -7.65
C ALA A 197 -9.79 -5.66 -7.46
N PHE A 198 -8.66 -5.17 -7.98
CA PHE A 198 -8.38 -3.73 -7.97
C PHE A 198 -9.36 -2.93 -8.81
N ALA A 199 -9.68 -3.42 -10.01
CA ALA A 199 -10.64 -2.77 -10.88
C ALA A 199 -12.04 -2.76 -10.28
N ASP A 200 -12.52 -3.89 -9.78
CA ASP A 200 -13.84 -4.04 -9.15
C ASP A 200 -13.98 -3.10 -7.95
N HIS A 201 -12.93 -2.93 -7.15
CA HIS A 201 -12.96 -1.99 -6.03
C HIS A 201 -13.02 -0.53 -6.49
N ILE A 202 -12.27 -0.15 -7.53
CA ILE A 202 -12.38 1.20 -8.10
C ILE A 202 -13.78 1.43 -8.69
N GLU A 203 -14.37 0.43 -9.36
CA GLU A 203 -15.75 0.54 -9.87
C GLU A 203 -16.75 0.78 -8.74
N SER A 204 -16.66 0.03 -7.64
CA SER A 204 -17.50 0.26 -6.46
C SER A 204 -17.34 1.68 -5.91
N ILE A 205 -16.13 2.21 -5.89
CA ILE A 205 -15.88 3.61 -5.50
C ILE A 205 -16.54 4.57 -6.50
N ILE A 206 -16.42 4.32 -7.80
CA ILE A 206 -17.03 5.16 -8.84
C ILE A 206 -18.55 5.18 -8.68
N GLU A 207 -19.19 4.02 -8.52
CA GLU A 207 -20.65 3.89 -8.36
C GLU A 207 -21.17 4.64 -7.13
N GLU A 208 -20.46 4.52 -6.00
CA GLU A 208 -20.80 5.25 -4.77
C GLU A 208 -20.70 6.77 -4.99
N GLN A 209 -19.59 7.23 -5.57
CA GLN A 209 -19.35 8.65 -5.79
C GLN A 209 -20.28 9.23 -6.85
N ASP A 210 -20.62 8.47 -7.89
CA ASP A 210 -21.60 8.87 -8.89
C ASP A 210 -22.97 9.15 -8.26
N THR A 211 -23.39 8.27 -7.34
CA THR A 211 -24.62 8.42 -6.56
C THR A 211 -24.59 9.68 -5.69
N TYR A 212 -23.48 9.93 -4.99
CA TYR A 212 -23.31 11.11 -4.15
C TYR A 212 -23.35 12.42 -4.94
N ILE A 213 -22.67 12.47 -6.09
CA ILE A 213 -22.71 13.64 -6.98
C ILE A 213 -24.14 13.90 -7.44
N ASP A 214 -24.90 12.85 -7.76
CA ASP A 214 -26.30 12.94 -8.15
C ASP A 214 -27.19 13.52 -7.03
N ILE A 215 -26.99 13.10 -5.79
CA ILE A 215 -27.69 13.64 -4.62
C ILE A 215 -27.42 15.14 -4.48
N ILE A 216 -26.16 15.54 -4.57
CA ILE A 216 -25.75 16.94 -4.41
C ILE A 216 -26.26 17.81 -5.55
N ALA A 217 -26.21 17.30 -6.79
CA ALA A 217 -26.64 18.02 -7.98
C ALA A 217 -28.15 18.26 -8.02
N ARG A 218 -28.95 17.32 -7.50
CA ARG A 218 -30.42 17.49 -7.37
C ARG A 218 -30.79 18.57 -6.35
N GLY A 219 -29.93 18.82 -5.36
CA GLY A 219 -30.21 19.74 -4.28
C GLY A 219 -31.30 19.22 -3.33
N VAL A 220 -31.45 19.87 -2.17
CA VAL A 220 -32.41 19.45 -1.14
C VAL A 220 -33.80 20.06 -1.37
N TYR A 221 -33.83 21.30 -1.87
CA TYR A 221 -35.05 22.05 -2.11
C TYR A 221 -35.27 22.35 -3.58
N VAL A 222 -36.54 22.50 -3.99
CA VAL A 222 -36.92 22.90 -5.35
C VAL A 222 -36.23 24.22 -5.72
N GLY A 223 -35.58 24.27 -6.88
CA GLY A 223 -34.83 25.43 -7.35
C GLY A 223 -33.36 25.46 -6.92
N GLN A 224 -32.86 24.43 -6.24
CA GLN A 224 -31.44 24.24 -5.90
C GLN A 224 -30.72 23.29 -6.86
N GLU A 225 -31.39 22.82 -7.91
CA GLU A 225 -30.80 21.95 -8.91
C GLU A 225 -29.61 22.66 -9.57
N LYS A 226 -28.49 21.94 -9.68
CA LYS A 226 -27.28 22.42 -10.33
C LYS A 226 -26.70 21.33 -11.22
N THR A 227 -25.80 21.73 -12.10
CA THR A 227 -25.05 20.76 -12.90
C THR A 227 -24.10 19.95 -12.00
N ARG A 228 -23.73 18.76 -12.46
CA ARG A 228 -22.74 17.91 -11.77
C ARG A 228 -21.38 18.59 -11.65
N ASP A 229 -20.98 19.36 -12.67
CA ASP A 229 -19.77 20.17 -12.65
C ASP A 229 -19.80 21.23 -11.54
N GLU A 230 -20.92 21.94 -11.39
CA GLU A 230 -21.13 22.90 -10.31
C GLU A 230 -21.14 22.21 -8.93
N ALA A 231 -21.74 21.02 -8.81
CA ALA A 231 -21.71 20.25 -7.58
C ALA A 231 -20.26 19.92 -7.14
N ILE A 232 -19.43 19.46 -8.08
CA ILE A 232 -18.01 19.16 -7.83
C ILE A 232 -17.21 20.41 -7.45
N ILE A 233 -17.45 21.53 -8.14
CA ILE A 233 -16.80 22.81 -7.83
C ILE A 233 -17.21 23.29 -6.44
N ASP A 234 -18.48 23.21 -6.10
CA ASP A 234 -19.00 23.61 -4.79
C ASP A 234 -18.38 22.77 -3.67
N CYS A 235 -18.38 21.44 -3.79
CA CYS A 235 -17.82 20.54 -2.77
C CYS A 235 -16.35 20.90 -2.45
N GLN A 236 -15.53 21.07 -3.48
CA GLN A 236 -14.12 21.46 -3.28
C GLN A 236 -14.01 22.88 -2.70
N SER A 237 -14.80 23.84 -3.20
CA SER A 237 -14.71 25.23 -2.77
C SER A 237 -15.10 25.40 -1.30
N TRP A 238 -16.13 24.69 -0.86
CA TRP A 238 -16.54 24.63 0.54
C TRP A 238 -15.41 24.05 1.39
N SER A 239 -14.96 22.82 1.12
CA SER A 239 -13.91 22.18 1.94
C SER A 239 -12.61 22.99 2.00
N ILE A 240 -12.17 23.55 0.87
CA ILE A 240 -10.98 24.40 0.81
C ILE A 240 -11.18 25.65 1.65
N ALA A 241 -12.33 26.33 1.59
CA ALA A 241 -12.58 27.56 2.34
C ALA A 241 -12.41 27.43 3.86
N PHE A 242 -12.64 26.24 4.42
CA PHE A 242 -12.49 25.99 5.86
C PHE A 242 -11.19 25.26 6.24
N SER A 243 -10.43 24.79 5.26
CA SER A 243 -9.08 24.27 5.45
C SER A 243 -8.09 25.37 5.85
N ASP A 244 -6.96 24.98 6.43
CA ASP A 244 -5.87 25.91 6.73
C ASP A 244 -5.25 26.51 5.47
N GLU A 245 -5.21 25.73 4.37
CA GLU A 245 -4.75 26.19 3.07
C GLU A 245 -5.65 27.29 2.49
N GLY A 246 -6.97 27.09 2.51
CA GLY A 246 -7.90 28.11 2.02
C GLY A 246 -7.90 29.38 2.88
N LYS A 247 -7.79 29.24 4.21
CA LYS A 247 -7.63 30.41 5.09
C LYS A 247 -6.35 31.19 4.80
N ALA A 248 -5.24 30.50 4.55
CA ALA A 248 -3.99 31.11 4.14
C ALA A 248 -4.13 31.80 2.77
N PHE A 249 -4.78 31.16 1.80
CA PHE A 249 -5.05 31.74 0.49
C PHE A 249 -5.89 33.02 0.58
N LEU A 250 -6.98 33.00 1.36
CA LEU A 250 -7.83 34.17 1.58
C LEU A 250 -7.05 35.32 2.24
N THR A 251 -6.24 35.01 3.25
CA THR A 251 -5.41 35.99 3.95
C THR A 251 -4.36 36.61 3.02
N ASN A 252 -3.69 35.81 2.20
CA ASN A 252 -2.69 36.27 1.23
C ASN A 252 -3.27 37.12 0.10
N ASN A 253 -4.59 37.07 -0.11
CA ASN A 253 -5.31 37.89 -1.07
C ASN A 253 -6.08 39.05 -0.42
N ASP A 254 -5.75 39.40 0.84
CA ASP A 254 -6.39 40.47 1.62
C ASP A 254 -7.92 40.38 1.64
N TRP A 255 -8.44 39.15 1.59
CA TRP A 255 -9.88 38.94 1.51
C TRP A 255 -10.55 39.24 2.86
N SER A 256 -11.65 39.97 2.81
CA SER A 256 -12.54 40.20 3.95
C SER A 256 -14.00 40.12 3.50
N GLY A 257 -14.84 39.43 4.27
CA GLY A 257 -16.23 39.23 3.89
C GLY A 257 -16.94 38.20 4.76
N SER A 258 -18.14 37.81 4.30
CA SER A 258 -18.90 36.72 4.90
C SER A 258 -18.40 35.36 4.42
N VAL A 259 -18.74 34.31 5.17
CA VAL A 259 -18.43 32.92 4.81
C VAL A 259 -18.86 32.56 3.37
N LEU A 260 -20.08 32.93 2.97
CA LEU A 260 -20.57 32.65 1.62
C LEU A 260 -19.75 33.36 0.54
N SER A 261 -19.33 34.61 0.79
CA SER A 261 -18.45 35.32 -0.14
C SER A 261 -17.02 34.76 -0.15
N ALA A 262 -16.59 34.04 0.90
CA ALA A 262 -15.30 33.38 0.95
C ALA A 262 -15.27 32.19 -0.02
N VAL A 263 -16.32 31.36 0.06
CA VAL A 263 -16.50 30.21 -0.85
C VAL A 263 -16.55 30.70 -2.29
N GLN A 264 -17.37 31.72 -2.59
CA GLN A 264 -17.44 32.31 -3.93
C GLN A 264 -16.10 32.88 -4.42
N PHE A 265 -15.29 33.46 -3.51
CA PHE A 265 -13.97 33.96 -3.85
C PHE A 265 -13.01 32.81 -4.21
N ILE A 266 -13.03 31.72 -3.42
CA ILE A 266 -12.23 30.52 -3.69
C ILE A 266 -12.65 29.86 -5.00
N THR A 267 -13.96 29.66 -5.23
CA THR A 267 -14.48 29.09 -6.47
C THR A 267 -13.94 29.80 -7.72
N LYS A 268 -13.77 31.12 -7.65
CA LYS A 268 -13.33 31.94 -8.79
C LYS A 268 -11.82 32.06 -8.92
N ASN A 269 -11.09 32.13 -7.80
CA ASN A 269 -9.69 32.54 -7.80
C ASN A 269 -8.72 31.42 -7.41
N TYR A 270 -9.20 30.32 -6.84
CA TYR A 270 -8.39 29.18 -6.47
C TYR A 270 -8.23 28.19 -7.63
N GLU A 271 -7.06 27.56 -7.74
CA GLU A 271 -6.81 26.51 -8.73
C GLU A 271 -7.39 25.17 -8.23
N LEU A 272 -8.69 24.98 -8.48
CA LEU A 272 -9.37 23.73 -8.16
C LEU A 272 -8.84 22.58 -9.02
N LYS A 273 -8.59 21.43 -8.38
CA LYS A 273 -8.07 20.22 -9.03
C LYS A 273 -9.06 19.66 -10.05
N TYR A 274 -10.36 19.68 -9.72
CA TYR A 274 -11.43 19.22 -10.60
C TYR A 274 -12.34 20.40 -10.96
N ARG A 275 -12.58 20.60 -12.26
CA ARG A 275 -13.50 21.64 -12.77
C ARG A 275 -14.74 21.05 -13.45
N SER A 276 -14.81 19.73 -13.52
CA SER A 276 -15.89 18.98 -14.15
C SER A 276 -16.09 17.66 -13.41
N ASP A 277 -17.21 17.01 -13.70
CA ASP A 277 -17.51 15.65 -13.27
C ASP A 277 -16.33 14.69 -13.57
N PRO A 278 -15.72 14.08 -12.53
CA PRO A 278 -14.57 13.20 -12.71
C PRO A 278 -14.97 11.79 -13.17
N ILE A 279 -16.24 11.39 -13.04
CA ILE A 279 -16.70 10.01 -13.24
C ILE A 279 -16.31 9.44 -14.61
N PRO A 280 -16.55 10.14 -15.76
CA PRO A 280 -16.13 9.62 -17.07
C PRO A 280 -14.60 9.49 -17.23
N SER A 281 -13.81 10.24 -16.47
CA SER A 281 -12.36 10.07 -16.44
C SER A 281 -11.98 8.83 -15.64
N TRP A 282 -12.60 8.63 -14.47
CA TRP A 282 -12.36 7.49 -13.59
C TRP A 282 -12.74 6.16 -14.24
N GLU A 283 -13.88 6.08 -14.95
CA GLU A 283 -14.28 4.90 -15.72
C GLU A 283 -13.22 4.51 -16.77
N ARG A 284 -12.65 5.51 -17.45
CA ARG A 284 -11.53 5.27 -18.39
C ARG A 284 -10.27 4.78 -17.67
N GLN A 285 -10.02 5.21 -16.44
CA GLN A 285 -8.90 4.69 -15.64
C GLN A 285 -9.10 3.21 -15.30
N VAL A 286 -10.29 2.83 -14.83
CA VAL A 286 -10.64 1.43 -14.57
C VAL A 286 -10.50 0.56 -15.81
N ALA A 287 -11.02 1.00 -16.96
CA ALA A 287 -10.90 0.24 -18.20
C ALA A 287 -9.42 -0.01 -18.57
N ARG A 288 -8.54 0.99 -18.35
CA ARG A 288 -7.09 0.84 -18.53
C ARG A 288 -6.45 -0.08 -17.49
N LEU A 289 -6.96 -0.09 -16.25
CA LEU A 289 -6.52 -1.00 -15.19
C LEU A 289 -6.88 -2.45 -15.53
N ARG A 290 -8.13 -2.73 -15.95
CA ARG A 290 -8.57 -4.06 -16.39
C ARG A 290 -7.77 -4.60 -17.57
N ALA A 291 -7.28 -3.71 -18.43
CA ALA A 291 -6.44 -4.08 -19.57
C ALA A 291 -4.97 -4.35 -19.19
N GLN A 292 -4.55 -4.09 -17.95
CA GLN A 292 -3.19 -4.39 -17.50
C GLN A 292 -2.93 -5.90 -17.48
N LYS A 293 -1.65 -6.25 -17.62
CA LYS A 293 -1.15 -7.64 -17.49
C LYS A 293 -0.06 -7.79 -16.45
N ASP A 294 0.54 -6.68 -16.03
CA ASP A 294 1.52 -6.66 -14.96
C ASP A 294 0.83 -6.29 -13.63
N PRO A 295 0.78 -7.20 -12.64
CA PRO A 295 0.17 -6.91 -11.35
C PRO A 295 0.92 -5.83 -10.56
N HIS A 296 2.23 -5.61 -10.82
CA HIS A 296 2.96 -4.49 -10.21
C HIS A 296 2.45 -3.15 -10.75
N ALA A 297 2.32 -3.02 -12.07
CA ALA A 297 1.75 -1.83 -12.71
C ALA A 297 0.29 -1.59 -12.28
N ALA A 298 -0.50 -2.66 -12.17
CA ALA A 298 -1.88 -2.57 -11.71
C ALA A 298 -1.98 -2.07 -10.25
N LEU A 299 -1.16 -2.58 -9.34
CA LEU A 299 -1.10 -2.10 -7.96
C LEU A 299 -0.73 -0.61 -7.89
N MET A 300 0.26 -0.18 -8.67
CA MET A 300 0.65 1.24 -8.70
C MET A 300 -0.47 2.13 -9.22
N HIS A 301 -1.16 1.72 -10.29
CA HIS A 301 -2.31 2.46 -10.83
C HIS A 301 -3.44 2.53 -9.81
N TYR A 302 -3.79 1.40 -9.18
CA TYR A 302 -4.79 1.34 -8.12
C TYR A 302 -4.43 2.27 -6.95
N HIS A 303 -3.21 2.18 -6.44
CA HIS A 303 -2.74 3.03 -5.34
C HIS A 303 -2.78 4.52 -5.72
N SER A 304 -2.30 4.89 -6.92
CA SER A 304 -2.38 6.27 -7.42
C SER A 304 -3.82 6.78 -7.43
N PHE A 305 -4.75 5.98 -7.98
CA PHE A 305 -6.16 6.36 -8.03
C PHE A 305 -6.72 6.62 -6.63
N VAL A 306 -6.52 5.67 -5.71
CA VAL A 306 -7.08 5.77 -4.35
C VAL A 306 -6.50 6.97 -3.59
N THR A 307 -5.19 7.21 -3.69
CA THR A 307 -4.54 8.35 -3.04
C THR A 307 -4.94 9.68 -3.70
N GLU A 308 -4.93 9.78 -5.03
CA GLU A 308 -5.18 11.05 -5.72
C GLU A 308 -6.64 11.49 -5.69
N THR A 309 -7.58 10.56 -5.51
CA THR A 309 -9.01 10.86 -5.43
C THR A 309 -9.53 11.00 -4.01
N ALA A 310 -8.74 10.62 -2.99
CA ALA A 310 -9.16 10.57 -1.58
C ALA A 310 -9.92 11.82 -1.12
N ASP A 311 -9.30 13.00 -1.21
CA ASP A 311 -9.88 14.25 -0.72
C ASP A 311 -11.21 14.58 -1.40
N LEU A 312 -11.30 14.43 -2.72
CA LEU A 312 -12.54 14.72 -3.45
C LEU A 312 -13.66 13.77 -2.99
N ARG A 313 -13.35 12.48 -2.84
CA ARG A 313 -14.34 11.49 -2.42
C ARG A 313 -14.86 11.76 -1.02
N GLU A 314 -13.99 12.17 -0.12
CA GLU A 314 -14.36 12.59 1.23
C GLU A 314 -15.29 13.80 1.18
N TRP A 315 -14.93 14.86 0.46
CA TRP A 315 -15.75 16.07 0.35
C TRP A 315 -17.12 15.82 -0.29
N VAL A 316 -17.17 14.97 -1.31
CA VAL A 316 -18.41 14.57 -1.97
C VAL A 316 -19.27 13.72 -1.02
N SER A 317 -18.69 12.74 -0.33
CA SER A 317 -19.41 11.91 0.64
C SER A 317 -19.98 12.74 1.81
N GLU A 318 -19.19 13.66 2.38
CA GLU A 318 -19.65 14.56 3.43
C GLU A 318 -20.80 15.47 2.96
N SER A 319 -20.67 16.03 1.75
CA SER A 319 -21.70 16.90 1.17
C SER A 319 -23.00 16.15 0.89
N ALA A 320 -22.90 14.93 0.36
CA ALA A 320 -24.06 14.07 0.12
C ALA A 320 -24.74 13.67 1.45
N GLY A 321 -23.96 13.27 2.46
CA GLY A 321 -24.50 12.94 3.78
C GLY A 321 -25.22 14.11 4.45
N GLN A 322 -24.71 15.34 4.29
CA GLN A 322 -25.39 16.56 4.77
C GLN A 322 -26.70 16.82 4.00
N ALA A 323 -26.70 16.63 2.68
CA ALA A 323 -27.90 16.78 1.86
C ALA A 323 -28.98 15.76 2.25
N GLU A 324 -28.62 14.49 2.43
CA GLU A 324 -29.54 13.43 2.86
C GLU A 324 -30.12 13.72 4.25
N ALA A 325 -29.30 14.14 5.22
CA ALA A 325 -29.76 14.49 6.55
C ALA A 325 -30.78 15.65 6.53
N GLU A 326 -30.58 16.65 5.66
CA GLU A 326 -31.51 17.76 5.51
C GLU A 326 -32.80 17.34 4.76
N ILE A 327 -32.71 16.42 3.80
CA ILE A 327 -33.87 15.81 3.14
C ILE A 327 -34.74 15.10 4.19
N ASP A 328 -34.13 14.27 5.05
CA ASP A 328 -34.83 13.57 6.13
C ASP A 328 -35.47 14.56 7.12
N ALA A 329 -34.73 15.61 7.52
CA ALA A 329 -35.27 16.66 8.39
C ALA A 329 -36.43 17.42 7.74
N ALA A 330 -36.38 17.68 6.43
CA ALA A 330 -37.48 18.29 5.69
C ALA A 330 -38.72 17.39 5.64
N ILE A 331 -38.54 16.08 5.46
CA ILE A 331 -39.61 15.09 5.50
C ILE A 331 -40.26 15.04 6.88
N ASP A 332 -39.47 15.03 7.95
CA ASP A 332 -39.99 15.00 9.33
C ASP A 332 -40.77 16.27 9.67
N ARG A 333 -40.26 17.44 9.29
CA ARG A 333 -40.99 18.72 9.43
C ARG A 333 -42.33 18.69 8.71
N MET A 334 -42.40 18.13 7.50
CA MET A 334 -43.67 17.97 6.76
C MET A 334 -44.63 16.99 7.43
N ARG A 335 -44.10 16.00 8.17
CA ARG A 335 -44.90 15.04 8.95
C ARG A 335 -45.31 15.57 10.34
N GLY A 336 -44.91 16.79 10.70
CA GLY A 336 -45.23 17.42 11.97
C GLY A 336 -44.50 16.80 13.17
N LYS A 337 -43.36 16.15 12.93
CA LYS A 337 -42.37 15.78 13.96
C LYS A 337 -41.28 16.84 14.01
#